data_AF-A0A259CFR9-F1
#
_entry.id   AF-A0A259CFR9-F1
#
_cell.length_a   1.000
_cell.length_b   1.000
_cell.length_c   1.000
_cell.angle_alpha   90.00
_cell.angle_beta   90.00
_cell.angle_gamma   90.00
#
_symmetry.space_group_name_H-M   'P 1'
#
loop_
_entity.id
_entity.type
_entity.pdbx_description
1 polymer ?
#
loop_
_entity_poly.entity_id
_entity_poly.type
_entity_poly.pdbx_seq_one_letter_code
_entity_poly.pdbx_strand_id
1 'polypeptide(L)'
;MTPVTKTARVGFAYVFAIETAMRAGEIVNLKWKDITGNTAALHMTKNGHGRVVPLTKEAVRLVSLLPRGGAEDSVFQIESAQLDFMFRRATAKALIEDLHFHDSRREALTRLAKKLSPMELAKVSGHRDLRILLNVYYAPDMEAMAARIG
;
A
#
# COMPACT_ATOMS: atom_id res chain seq x y z
N MET A 1 -0.20 -19.31 5.01
CA MET A 1 0.99 -19.89 4.35
C MET A 1 2.07 -18.82 4.27
N THR A 2 3.28 -19.10 4.73
CA THR A 2 4.45 -18.20 4.61
C THR A 2 4.96 -18.20 3.16
N PRO A 3 5.18 -17.03 2.53
CA PRO A 3 5.61 -16.99 1.14
C PRO A 3 7.10 -17.33 1.03
N VAL A 4 7.39 -18.53 0.52
CA VAL A 4 8.76 -19.02 0.35
C VAL A 4 9.41 -18.42 -0.91
N THR A 5 8.65 -18.28 -2.00
CA THR A 5 9.16 -17.83 -3.30
C THR A 5 9.08 -16.30 -3.46
N LYS A 6 9.97 -15.73 -4.29
CA LYS A 6 9.89 -14.30 -4.66
C LYS A 6 8.55 -13.94 -5.30
N THR A 7 7.97 -14.82 -6.12
CA THR A 7 6.64 -14.60 -6.71
C THR A 7 5.54 -14.52 -5.65
N ALA A 8 5.56 -15.39 -4.64
CA ALA A 8 4.60 -15.32 -3.54
C ALA A 8 4.76 -14.03 -2.73
N ARG A 9 6.01 -13.58 -2.51
CA ARG A 9 6.31 -12.31 -1.85
C ARG A 9 5.82 -11.10 -2.64
N VAL A 10 5.90 -11.13 -3.97
CA VAL A 10 5.30 -10.09 -4.84
C VAL A 10 3.78 -10.06 -4.71
N GLY A 11 3.12 -11.23 -4.62
CA GLY A 11 1.69 -11.29 -4.31
C GLY A 11 1.35 -10.67 -2.95
N PHE A 12 2.14 -10.96 -1.92
CA PHE A 12 1.99 -10.34 -0.60
C PHE A 12 2.22 -8.82 -0.65
N ALA A 13 3.24 -8.37 -1.38
CA ALA A 13 3.52 -6.95 -1.58
C ALA A 13 2.37 -6.22 -2.28
N TYR A 14 1.71 -6.87 -3.25
CA TYR A 14 0.56 -6.30 -3.94
C TYR A 14 -0.65 -6.13 -3.01
N VAL A 15 -1.00 -7.15 -2.22
CA VAL A 15 -2.10 -7.04 -1.24
C VAL A 15 -1.74 -6.00 -0.16
N PHE A 16 -0.50 -5.99 0.31
CA PHE A 16 -0.03 -4.99 1.26
C PHE A 16 -0.11 -3.56 0.70
N ALA A 17 0.17 -3.36 -0.59
CA ALA A 17 -0.01 -2.07 -1.26
C ALA A 17 -1.48 -1.63 -1.25
N ILE A 18 -2.42 -2.55 -1.50
CA ILE A 18 -3.87 -2.30 -1.43
C ILE A 18 -4.31 -1.89 -0.01
N GLU A 19 -3.73 -2.50 1.03
CA GLU A 19 -4.09 -2.20 2.42
C GLU A 19 -3.51 -0.88 2.94
N THR A 20 -2.40 -0.39 2.36
CA THR A 20 -1.61 0.72 2.93
C THR A 20 -1.49 1.95 2.04
N ALA A 21 -1.86 1.83 0.77
CA ALA A 21 -1.59 2.80 -0.29
C ALA A 21 -0.10 3.13 -0.47
N MET A 22 0.83 2.33 0.03
CA MET A 22 2.27 2.56 -0.13
C MET A 22 2.71 2.41 -1.59
N ARG A 23 3.71 3.18 -2.01
CA ARG A 23 4.32 3.06 -3.35
C ARG A 23 5.17 1.78 -3.40
N ALA A 24 5.33 1.19 -4.59
CA ALA A 24 6.18 0.00 -4.77
C ALA A 24 7.59 0.18 -4.18
N GLY A 25 8.22 1.34 -4.45
CA GLY A 25 9.52 1.69 -3.90
C GLY A 25 9.55 1.81 -2.37
N GLU A 26 8.44 2.23 -1.74
CA GLU A 26 8.34 2.28 -0.27
C GLU A 26 8.21 0.87 0.32
N ILE A 27 7.50 -0.03 -0.37
CA ILE A 27 7.27 -1.41 0.08
C ILE A 27 8.55 -2.26 0.00
N VAL A 28 9.27 -2.19 -1.12
CA VAL A 28 10.51 -2.98 -1.30
C VAL A 28 11.64 -2.55 -0.36
N ASN A 29 11.64 -1.27 0.05
CA ASN A 29 12.63 -0.71 0.97
C ASN A 29 12.17 -0.73 2.44
N LEU A 30 10.97 -1.22 2.74
CA LEU A 30 10.46 -1.29 4.11
C LEU A 30 11.28 -2.30 4.91
N LYS A 31 11.82 -1.87 6.06
CA LYS A 31 12.61 -2.71 6.97
C LYS A 31 11.80 -3.11 8.21
N TRP A 32 12.19 -4.20 8.87
CA TRP A 32 11.49 -4.68 10.07
C TRP A 32 11.49 -3.64 11.19
N LYS A 33 12.60 -2.91 11.35
CA LYS A 33 12.72 -1.81 12.32
C LYS A 33 11.73 -0.65 12.09
N ASP A 34 11.23 -0.51 10.86
CA ASP A 34 10.32 0.58 10.49
C ASP A 34 8.88 0.27 10.92
N ILE A 35 8.59 -0.99 11.31
CA ILE A 35 7.26 -1.45 11.70
C ILE A 35 7.19 -1.50 13.23
N THR A 36 6.28 -0.72 13.80
CA THR A 36 5.99 -0.70 15.24
C THR A 36 4.49 -0.85 15.46
N GLY A 37 4.09 -1.97 16.07
CA GLY A 37 2.68 -2.29 16.31
C GLY A 37 1.88 -2.33 15.00
N ASN A 38 0.93 -1.42 14.87
CA ASN A 38 0.06 -1.24 13.69
C ASN A 38 0.48 -0.05 12.82
N THR A 39 1.76 0.32 12.81
CA THR A 39 2.26 1.44 12.01
C THR A 39 3.56 1.08 11.30
N ALA A 40 3.77 1.70 10.13
CA ALA A 40 5.01 1.65 9.38
C ALA A 40 5.56 3.06 9.18
N ALA A 41 6.79 3.30 9.60
CA ALA A 41 7.50 4.56 9.39
C ALA A 41 8.18 4.55 8.02
N LEU A 42 7.81 5.49 7.15
CA LEU A 42 8.47 5.67 5.86
C LEU A 42 9.45 6.81 5.98
N HIS A 43 10.73 6.47 5.95
CA HIS A 43 11.82 7.42 5.94
C HIS A 43 11.97 8.04 4.54
N MET A 44 12.52 9.25 4.49
CA MET A 44 12.56 10.12 3.29
C MET A 44 12.77 9.34 1.98
N THR A 45 11.84 9.49 1.06
CA THR A 45 12.06 9.13 -0.34
C THR A 45 12.64 10.33 -1.07
N LYS A 46 13.36 10.10 -2.18
CA LYS A 46 14.04 11.13 -2.98
C LYS A 46 13.16 12.35 -3.39
N ASN A 47 11.84 12.25 -3.26
CA ASN A 47 10.84 13.28 -3.61
C ASN A 47 9.76 13.53 -2.53
N GLY A 48 9.97 13.13 -1.26
CA GLY A 48 8.92 13.16 -0.24
C GLY A 48 9.39 13.41 1.19
N HIS A 49 8.44 13.79 2.05
CA HIS A 49 8.63 13.88 3.50
C HIS A 49 8.39 12.50 4.11
N GLY A 50 9.11 12.20 5.20
CA GLY A 50 8.82 11.01 5.98
C GLY A 50 7.39 11.04 6.52
N ARG A 51 6.72 9.88 6.57
CA ARG A 51 5.37 9.75 7.12
C ARG A 51 5.19 8.42 7.82
N VAL A 52 4.24 8.38 8.74
CA VAL A 52 3.80 7.13 9.37
C VAL A 52 2.52 6.68 8.68
N VAL A 53 2.50 5.42 8.24
CA VAL A 53 1.37 4.78 7.58
C VAL A 53 0.71 3.82 8.57
N PRO A 54 -0.60 3.94 8.85
CA PRO A 54 -1.32 2.95 9.63
C PRO A 54 -1.44 1.64 8.85
N LEU A 55 -1.26 0.53 9.54
CA LEU A 55 -1.41 -0.82 9.02
C LEU A 55 -2.76 -1.37 9.46
N THR A 56 -3.54 -1.86 8.50
CA THR A 56 -4.76 -2.61 8.80
C THR A 56 -4.40 -3.94 9.48
N LYS A 57 -5.40 -4.60 10.09
CA LYS A 57 -5.21 -5.95 10.65
C LYS A 57 -4.68 -6.93 9.59
N GLU A 58 -5.12 -6.77 8.35
CA GLU A 58 -4.68 -7.60 7.23
C GLU A 58 -3.23 -7.29 6.83
N ALA A 59 -2.84 -6.02 6.77
CA ALA A 59 -1.45 -5.63 6.51
C ALA A 59 -0.50 -6.19 7.58
N VAL A 60 -0.88 -6.11 8.86
CA VAL A 60 -0.11 -6.71 9.97
C VAL A 60 -0.05 -8.23 9.82
N ARG A 61 -1.15 -8.89 9.46
CA ARG A 61 -1.20 -10.34 9.23
C ARG A 61 -0.25 -10.75 8.11
N LEU A 62 -0.26 -10.07 6.97
CA LEU A 62 0.63 -10.34 5.84
C LEU A 62 2.11 -10.23 6.25
N VAL A 63 2.45 -9.16 6.96
CA VAL A 63 3.81 -8.95 7.47
C VAL A 63 4.20 -10.05 8.46
N SER A 64 3.32 -10.45 9.37
CA SER A 64 3.61 -11.51 10.35
C SER A 64 3.92 -12.87 9.74
N LEU A 65 3.47 -13.11 8.50
CA LEU A 65 3.69 -14.34 7.76
C LEU A 65 5.00 -14.33 6.96
N LEU A 66 5.67 -13.18 6.82
CA LEU A 66 6.94 -13.06 6.10
C LEU A 66 8.10 -13.50 7.01
N PRO A 67 9.08 -14.26 6.50
CA PRO A 67 10.22 -14.67 7.28
C PRO A 67 11.14 -13.47 7.58
N ARG A 68 11.75 -13.47 8.76
CA ARG A 68 12.80 -12.51 9.14
C ARG A 68 14.18 -12.97 8.64
N GLY A 69 15.16 -12.07 8.62
CA GLY A 69 16.56 -12.39 8.34
C GLY A 69 16.98 -12.36 6.86
N GLY A 70 16.39 -11.46 6.06
CA GLY A 70 16.77 -11.24 4.66
C GLY A 70 17.81 -10.12 4.47
N ALA A 71 18.22 -9.91 3.22
CA ALA A 71 19.13 -8.83 2.84
C ALA A 71 18.62 -7.46 3.36
N GLU A 72 19.53 -6.68 3.94
CA GLU A 72 19.27 -5.31 4.43
C GLU A 72 18.12 -5.17 5.44
N ASP A 73 17.72 -6.28 6.09
CA ASP A 73 16.56 -6.35 6.99
C ASP A 73 15.23 -5.97 6.31
N SER A 74 15.14 -6.17 4.99
CA SER A 74 13.92 -5.91 4.20
C SER A 74 12.78 -6.87 4.59
N VAL A 75 11.57 -6.34 4.72
CA VAL A 75 10.36 -7.09 5.07
C VAL A 75 9.96 -8.04 3.93
N PHE A 76 9.88 -7.51 2.70
CA PHE A 76 9.41 -8.28 1.55
C PHE A 76 10.53 -9.06 0.86
N GLN A 77 11.80 -8.71 1.07
CA GLN A 77 12.98 -9.39 0.50
C GLN A 77 12.90 -9.55 -1.02
N ILE A 78 12.46 -8.48 -1.69
CA ILE A 78 12.36 -8.37 -3.15
C ILE A 78 12.89 -7.01 -3.57
N GLU A 79 13.50 -6.94 -4.75
CA GLU A 79 13.95 -5.68 -5.35
C GLU A 79 12.88 -5.09 -6.29
N SER A 80 12.94 -3.79 -6.56
CA SER A 80 11.99 -3.11 -7.47
C SER A 80 11.89 -3.77 -8.84
N ALA A 81 13.01 -4.16 -9.45
CA ALA A 81 13.03 -4.82 -10.75
C ALA A 81 12.36 -6.21 -10.71
N GLN A 82 12.56 -6.94 -9.60
CA GLN A 82 11.94 -8.25 -9.38
C GLN A 82 10.43 -8.11 -9.20
N LEU A 83 10.00 -7.09 -8.45
CA LEU A 83 8.58 -6.78 -8.25
C LEU A 83 7.88 -6.48 -9.57
N ASP A 84 8.41 -5.56 -10.37
CA ASP A 84 7.80 -5.20 -11.67
C ASP A 84 7.75 -6.41 -12.62
N PHE A 85 8.88 -7.08 -12.82
CA PHE A 85 8.98 -8.22 -13.72
C PHE A 85 8.05 -9.38 -13.32
N MET A 86 8.06 -9.77 -12.05
CA MET A 86 7.24 -10.89 -11.59
C MET A 86 5.75 -10.55 -11.56
N PHE A 87 5.39 -9.31 -11.24
CA PHE A 87 4.00 -8.86 -11.27
C PHE A 87 3.46 -8.92 -12.71
N ARG A 88 4.18 -8.35 -13.68
CA ARG A 88 3.82 -8.41 -15.11
C ARG A 88 3.69 -9.85 -15.62
N ARG A 89 4.58 -10.75 -15.19
CA ARG A 89 4.48 -12.17 -15.53
C ARG A 89 3.25 -12.83 -14.91
N ALA A 90 2.88 -12.46 -13.68
CA ALA A 90 1.71 -12.98 -13.00
C ALA A 90 0.40 -12.50 -13.67
N THR A 91 0.31 -11.22 -14.03
CA THR A 91 -0.86 -10.67 -14.74
C THR A 91 -1.02 -11.27 -16.13
N ALA A 92 0.09 -11.44 -16.88
CA ALA A 92 0.07 -12.12 -18.18
C ALA A 92 -0.41 -13.58 -18.07
N LYS A 93 0.06 -14.32 -17.04
CA LYS A 93 -0.40 -15.70 -16.79
C LYS A 93 -1.89 -15.76 -16.42
N ALA A 94 -2.40 -14.72 -15.77
CA ALA A 94 -3.80 -14.59 -15.39
C ALA A 94 -4.69 -14.04 -16.53
N LEU A 95 -4.13 -13.75 -17.71
CA LEU A 95 -4.82 -13.13 -18.85
C LEU A 95 -5.49 -11.78 -18.48
N ILE A 96 -4.84 -11.00 -17.62
CA ILE A 96 -5.30 -9.67 -17.22
C ILE A 96 -4.52 -8.63 -18.04
N GLU A 97 -5.27 -7.82 -18.78
CA GLU A 97 -4.73 -6.73 -19.59
C GLU A 97 -4.65 -5.43 -18.77
N ASP A 98 -3.66 -4.59 -19.11
CA ASP A 98 -3.47 -3.23 -18.59
C ASP A 98 -3.38 -3.06 -17.05
N LEU A 99 -3.12 -4.15 -16.32
CA LEU A 99 -2.92 -4.10 -14.86
C LEU A 99 -1.43 -3.94 -14.51
N HIS A 100 -1.12 -2.85 -13.83
CA HIS A 100 0.21 -2.51 -13.33
C HIS A 100 0.25 -2.53 -11.80
N PHE A 101 1.46 -2.68 -11.23
CA PHE A 101 1.59 -2.70 -9.78
C PHE A 101 1.13 -1.38 -9.15
N HIS A 102 1.36 -0.24 -9.81
CA HIS A 102 0.96 1.07 -9.28
C HIS A 102 -0.56 1.26 -9.17
N ASP A 103 -1.37 0.46 -9.88
CA ASP A 103 -2.82 0.49 -9.77
C ASP A 103 -3.31 0.02 -8.39
N SER A 104 -2.51 -0.79 -7.68
CA SER A 104 -2.79 -1.15 -6.27
C SER A 104 -2.97 0.07 -5.38
N ARG A 105 -2.23 1.16 -5.66
CA ARG A 105 -2.32 2.39 -4.90
C ARG A 105 -3.63 3.13 -5.19
N ARG A 106 -4.09 3.13 -6.44
CA ARG A 106 -5.40 3.71 -6.81
C ARG A 106 -6.52 2.93 -6.13
N GLU A 107 -6.45 1.61 -6.15
CA GLU A 107 -7.40 0.74 -5.45
C GLU A 107 -7.39 0.99 -3.92
N ALA A 108 -6.21 1.10 -3.31
CA ALA A 108 -6.07 1.42 -1.90
C ALA A 108 -6.74 2.74 -1.52
N LEU A 109 -6.51 3.79 -2.31
CA LEU A 109 -7.09 5.12 -2.09
C LEU A 109 -8.61 5.09 -2.17
N THR A 110 -9.17 4.39 -3.17
CA THR A 110 -10.62 4.20 -3.31
C THR A 110 -11.22 3.50 -2.10
N ARG A 111 -10.56 2.45 -1.57
CA ARG A 111 -11.03 1.72 -0.37
C ARG A 111 -10.93 2.57 0.89
N LEU A 112 -9.82 3.28 1.07
CA LEU A 112 -9.55 4.09 2.26
C LEU A 112 -10.43 5.35 2.29
N ALA A 113 -10.79 5.93 1.14
CA ALA A 113 -11.67 7.10 1.09
C ALA A 113 -13.08 6.84 1.64
N LYS A 114 -13.52 5.57 1.68
CA LYS A 114 -14.77 5.17 2.33
C LYS A 114 -14.70 5.21 3.86
N LYS A 115 -13.49 5.30 4.43
CA LYS A 115 -13.21 5.20 5.87
C LYS A 115 -12.52 6.44 6.44
N LEU A 116 -11.85 7.20 5.59
CA LEU A 116 -11.00 8.32 5.96
C LEU A 116 -11.48 9.61 5.29
N SER A 117 -11.39 10.72 6.00
CA SER A 117 -11.54 12.05 5.43
C SER A 117 -10.43 12.34 4.39
N PRO A 118 -10.63 13.30 3.48
CA PRO A 118 -9.59 13.69 2.52
C PRO A 118 -8.25 14.09 3.16
N MET A 119 -8.28 14.70 4.34
CA MET A 119 -7.08 15.11 5.07
C MET A 119 -6.31 13.92 5.64
N GLU A 120 -7.02 12.95 6.24
CA GLU A 120 -6.41 11.69 6.71
C GLU A 120 -5.85 10.89 5.54
N LEU A 121 -6.62 10.79 4.44
CA LEU A 121 -6.17 10.11 3.22
C LEU A 121 -4.90 10.75 2.67
N ALA A 122 -4.78 12.07 2.68
CA ALA A 122 -3.58 12.79 2.29
C ALA A 122 -2.38 12.44 3.17
N LYS A 123 -2.59 12.38 4.49
CA LYS A 123 -1.55 12.05 5.46
C LYS A 123 -1.05 10.61 5.28
N VAL A 124 -1.95 9.66 5.07
CA VAL A 124 -1.65 8.23 4.88
C VAL A 124 -0.94 7.99 3.55
N SER A 125 -1.44 8.60 2.48
CA SER A 125 -0.94 8.36 1.12
C SER A 125 0.28 9.23 0.77
N GLY A 126 0.48 10.36 1.46
CA GLY A 126 1.53 11.33 1.15
C GLY A 126 1.24 12.17 -0.09
N HIS A 127 -0.03 12.44 -0.41
CA HIS A 127 -0.41 13.43 -1.42
C HIS A 127 -0.24 14.85 -0.85
N ARG A 128 0.36 15.75 -1.63
CA ARG A 128 0.47 17.17 -1.28
C ARG A 128 -0.71 17.97 -1.82
N ASP A 129 -1.18 17.59 -3.01
CA ASP A 129 -2.34 18.21 -3.63
C ASP A 129 -3.61 17.48 -3.20
N LEU A 130 -4.39 18.13 -2.33
CA LEU A 130 -5.67 17.61 -1.85
C LEU A 130 -6.74 17.57 -2.95
N ARG A 131 -6.60 18.37 -4.03
CA ARG A 131 -7.60 18.43 -5.10
C ARG A 131 -7.78 17.07 -5.78
N ILE A 132 -6.69 16.32 -5.95
CA ILE A 132 -6.76 14.96 -6.51
C ILE A 132 -7.59 14.05 -5.60
N LEU A 133 -7.41 14.15 -4.28
CA LEU A 133 -8.16 13.33 -3.33
C LEU A 133 -9.64 13.70 -3.30
N LEU A 134 -9.93 15.00 -3.32
CA LEU A 134 -11.29 15.52 -3.33
C LEU A 134 -12.02 15.14 -4.62
N ASN A 135 -11.37 15.30 -5.78
CA ASN A 135 -12.04 15.13 -7.07
C ASN A 135 -12.14 13.68 -7.54
N VAL A 136 -11.21 12.82 -7.12
CA VAL A 136 -11.13 11.43 -7.63
C VAL A 136 -11.66 10.41 -6.62
N TYR A 137 -11.39 10.60 -5.33
CA TYR A 137 -11.65 9.56 -4.31
C TYR A 137 -12.72 9.94 -3.30
N TYR A 138 -12.94 11.23 -3.04
CA TYR A 138 -13.96 11.68 -2.11
C TYR A 138 -15.33 11.75 -2.79
N ALA A 139 -16.11 10.70 -2.59
CA ALA A 139 -17.49 10.59 -3.05
C ALA A 139 -18.39 10.18 -1.87
N PRO A 140 -18.70 11.12 -0.94
CA PRO A 140 -19.55 10.80 0.19
C PRO A 140 -20.98 10.52 -0.29
N ASP A 141 -21.64 9.60 0.40
CA ASP A 141 -23.07 9.43 0.27
C ASP A 141 -23.78 10.64 0.89
N MET A 142 -24.47 11.42 0.06
CA MET A 142 -25.14 12.64 0.48
C MET A 142 -26.37 12.36 1.35
N GLU A 143 -27.02 11.20 1.22
CA GLU A 143 -28.14 10.80 2.08
C GLU A 143 -27.63 10.44 3.48
N ALA A 144 -26.57 9.64 3.55
CA ALA A 144 -25.89 9.36 4.82
C ALA A 144 -25.28 10.63 5.45
N MET A 145 -24.86 11.59 4.63
CA MET A 145 -24.39 12.90 5.11
C MET A 145 -25.54 13.74 5.66
N ALA A 146 -26.68 13.80 4.96
CA ALA A 146 -27.88 14.49 5.43
C ALA A 146 -28.29 13.97 6.82
N ALA A 147 -28.44 12.65 6.97
CA ALA A 147 -28.79 12.01 8.24
C ALA A 147 -27.80 12.32 9.40
N ARG A 148 -26.56 12.70 9.10
CA ARG A 148 -25.55 13.08 10.11
C ARG A 148 -25.61 14.56 10.50
N ILE A 149 -26.13 15.42 9.64
CA ILE A 149 -26.16 16.88 9.87
C ILE A 149 -27.51 17.38 10.38
N GLY A 150 -28.59 16.59 10.26
CA GLY A 150 -29.94 16.89 10.75
C GLY A 150 -30.99 16.62 9.71
#